data_AF-A0A6L6FD87-F1
#
_entry.id   AF-A0A6L6FD87-F1
#
_cell.length_a   1.000
_cell.length_b   1.000
_cell.length_c   1.000
_cell.angle_alpha   90.00
_cell.angle_beta   90.00
_cell.angle_gamma   90.00
#
_symmetry.space_group_name_H-M   'P 1'
#
loop_
_entity.id
_entity.type
_entity.pdbx_description
1 polymer ?
#
loop_
_entity_poly.entity_id
_entity_poly.type
_entity_poly.pdbx_seq_one_letter_code
_entity_poly.pdbx_strand_id
1 'polypeptide(L)' 'MFHSPKCHHASHARTSRYFSDTTKKRYHQCQNINCSFTR' A
#
# COMPACT_ATOMS: atom_id res chain seq x y z
N MET A 1 3.77 -3.49 -10.16
CA MET A 1 2.50 -2.92 -9.65
C MET A 1 1.85 -3.97 -8.77
N PHE A 2 1.55 -3.64 -7.51
CA PHE A 2 0.91 -4.57 -6.58
C PHE A 2 -0.60 -4.40 -6.75
N HIS A 3 -1.33 -5.46 -7.06
CA HIS A 3 -2.79 -5.39 -7.16
C HIS A 3 -3.41 -5.68 -5.80
N SER A 4 -4.39 -4.87 -5.39
CA SER A 4 -5.10 -5.11 -4.14
C SER A 4 -5.94 -6.38 -4.27
N PRO A 5 -5.84 -7.36 -3.35
CA PRO A 5 -6.62 -8.60 -3.45
C PRO A 5 -8.12 -8.38 -3.26
N LYS A 6 -8.57 -7.22 -2.76
CA LYS A 6 -10.00 -6.92 -2.59
C LYS A 6 -10.69 -6.44 -3.87
N CYS A 7 -10.00 -5.63 -4.66
CA CYS A 7 -10.61 -4.84 -5.73
C CYS A 7 -9.80 -4.90 -7.03
N HIS A 8 -8.73 -5.71 -7.04
CA HIS A 8 -7.86 -6.02 -8.17
C HIS A 8 -7.33 -4.75 -8.88
N HIS A 9 -7.31 -3.64 -8.16
CA HIS A 9 -6.86 -2.35 -8.65
C HIS A 9 -5.38 -2.15 -8.32
N ALA A 10 -4.72 -1.35 -9.15
CA ALA A 10 -3.34 -0.96 -8.92
C ALA A 10 -3.21 -0.25 -7.56
N SER A 11 -2.32 -0.76 -6.71
CA SER A 11 -1.96 -0.17 -5.42
C SER A 11 -0.56 0.43 -5.52
N HIS A 12 -0.41 1.66 -5.04
CA HIS A 12 0.83 2.43 -5.12
C HIS A 12 1.41 2.63 -3.73
N ALA A 13 2.75 2.60 -3.65
CA ALA A 13 3.43 2.94 -2.41
C ALA A 13 3.20 4.42 -2.11
N ARG A 14 2.42 4.72 -1.06
CA ARG A 14 2.08 6.10 -0.68
C ARG A 14 3.02 6.64 0.38
N THR A 15 3.35 5.82 1.36
CA THR A 15 4.20 6.22 2.46
C THR A 15 5.20 5.12 2.76
N SER A 16 6.39 5.53 3.17
CA SER A 16 7.38 4.61 3.69
C SER A 16 7.80 5.10 5.06
N ARG A 17 7.70 4.24 6.07
CA ARG A 17 8.11 4.57 7.43
C ARG A 17 9.17 3.58 7.87
N TYR A 18 10.17 4.07 8.60
CA TYR A 18 11.10 3.22 9.30
C TYR A 18 10.36 2.60 10.48
N PHE A 19 10.27 1.27 10.47
CA PHE A 19 9.73 0.52 11.60
C PHE A 19 10.85 0.20 12.60
N SER A 20 12.07 0.06 12.10
CA SER A 20 13.30 -0.08 12.89
C SER A 20 14.48 0.45 12.08
N ASP A 21 15.65 0.61 12.69
CA ASP A 21 16.86 1.14 12.03
C ASP A 21 17.25 0.39 10.74
N THR A 22 16.94 -0.90 10.66
CA THR A 22 17.24 -1.74 9.49
C THR A 22 16.04 -1.99 8.59
N THR A 23 14.81 -1.74 9.07
CA THR A 23 13.58 -2.18 8.41
C THR A 23 12.69 -1.00 8.05
N LYS A 24 12.60 -0.73 6.74
CA LYS A 24 11.71 0.29 6.17
C LYS A 24 10.46 -0.38 5.62
N LYS A 25 9.31 -0.13 6.25
CA LYS A 25 8.01 -0.60 5.77
C LYS A 25 7.45 0.39 4.75
N ARG A 26 7.06 -0.12 3.59
CA ARG A 26 6.34 0.65 2.56
C ARG A 26 4.87 0.30 2.63
N TYR A 27 4.02 1.30 2.79
CA TYR A 27 2.57 1.15 2.79
C TYR A 27 2.03 1.40 1.39
N HIS A 28 1.19 0.47 0.94
CA HIS A 28 0.57 0.52 -0.38
C HIS A 28 -0.91 0.87 -0.22
N GLN A 29 -1.35 1.92 -0.91
CA GLN A 29 -2.73 2.35 -0.95
C GLN A 29 -3.33 1.98 -2.30
N CYS A 30 -4.52 1.39 -2.29
CA CYS A 30 -5.30 1.17 -3.50
C CYS A 30 -5.67 2.53 -4.13
N GLN A 31 -5.57 2.65 -5.45
CA GLN A 31 -6.01 3.87 -6.16
C GLN A 31 -7.54 4.05 -6.17
N ASN A 32 -8.30 2.97 -5.97
CA ASN A 32 -9.75 3.04 -5.99
C ASN A 32 -10.24 3.68 -4.68
N ILE A 33 -10.83 4.88 -4.76
CA ILE A 33 -11.39 5.62 -3.62
C ILE A 33 -12.51 4.87 -2.89
N ASN A 34 -13.24 4.01 -3.61
CA ASN A 34 -14.27 3.14 -3.03
C ASN A 34 -13.65 1.91 -2.33
N CYS A 35 -12.37 1.62 -2.58
CA CYS A 35 -11.64 0.54 -1.96
C CYS A 35 -10.71 1.09 -0.89
N SER A 36 -11.22 1.25 0.33
CA SER A 36 -10.49 1.73 1.51
C SER A 36 -9.46 0.72 2.06
N PHE A 37 -8.76 0.00 1.17
CA PHE A 37 -7.74 -0.99 1.53
C PHE A 37 -6.36 -0.32 1.56
N THR A 38 -5.75 -0.34 2.74
CA THR A 38 -4.37 0.13 2.98
C THR A 38 -3.61 -1.01 3.65
N ARG A 39 -2.48 -1.44 3.09
CA ARG A 39 -1.64 -2.53 3.62
C ARG A 39 -0.22 -2.06 3.93
#